data_AF-A0A5D4TEK9-F1
#
_entry.id   AF-A0A5D4TEK9-F1
#
_cell.length_a   1.000
_cell.length_b   1.000
_cell.length_c   1.000
_cell.angle_alpha   90.00
_cell.angle_beta   90.00
_cell.angle_gamma   90.00
#
_symmetry.space_group_name_H-M   'P 1'
#
loop_
_entity.id
_entity.type
_entity.pdbx_description
1 polymer ?
#
loop_
_entity_poly.entity_id
_entity_poly.type
_entity_poly.pdbx_seq_one_letter_code
_entity_poly.pdbx_strand_id
1 'polypeptide(L)' 'IAAAKNFPSSQLCSVCNHKYKAVKDLALREWTCPTCKSNHQRDLNASINLRNEALRLTAGTAEIA' A
#
# COMPACT_ATOMS: atom_id res chain seq x y z
N ILE A 1 -2.83 8.67 15.17
CA ILE A 1 -3.34 8.52 13.77
C ILE A 1 -3.28 7.05 13.42
N ALA A 2 -4.39 6.48 12.94
CA ALA A 2 -4.47 5.07 12.56
C ALA A 2 -5.05 4.95 11.15
N ALA A 3 -4.48 4.07 10.33
CA ALA A 3 -5.05 3.75 9.02
C ALA A 3 -6.41 3.06 9.17
N ALA A 4 -7.29 3.23 8.19
CA ALA A 4 -8.58 2.55 8.18
C ALA A 4 -8.39 1.02 8.25
N LYS A 5 -9.25 0.32 9.01
CA LYS A 5 -9.20 -1.14 9.21
C LYS A 5 -9.14 -1.95 7.89
N ASN A 6 -9.74 -1.41 6.83
CA ASN A 6 -9.81 -2.06 5.52
C ASN A 6 -8.89 -1.41 4.46
N PHE A 7 -7.87 -0.66 4.89
CA PHE A 7 -6.89 -0.07 3.97
C PHE A 7 -6.13 -1.19 3.23
N PRO A 8 -6.16 -1.23 1.88
CA PRO A 8 -5.65 -2.36 1.11
C PRO A 8 -4.12 -2.34 0.94
N SER A 9 -3.37 -2.20 2.05
CA SER A 9 -1.92 -1.98 2.05
C SER A 9 -1.14 -3.05 1.27
N SER A 10 -1.51 -4.33 1.36
CA SER A 10 -0.84 -5.40 0.62
C SER A 10 -1.19 -5.47 -0.86
N GLN A 11 -2.36 -4.95 -1.26
CA GLN A 11 -2.84 -5.01 -2.64
C GLN A 11 -2.46 -3.77 -3.47
N LEU A 12 -2.04 -2.68 -2.83
CA LEU A 12 -1.61 -1.47 -3.52
C LEU A 12 -0.15 -1.58 -3.95
N CYS A 13 0.16 -1.18 -5.17
CA CYS A 13 1.54 -0.93 -5.59
C CYS A 13 2.06 0.34 -4.90
N SER A 14 3.15 0.24 -4.14
CA SER A 14 3.74 1.41 -3.47
C SER A 14 4.36 2.44 -4.41
N VAL A 15 4.49 2.12 -5.71
CA VAL A 15 5.10 2.98 -6.73
C VAL A 15 4.02 3.76 -7.51
N CYS A 16 2.98 3.07 -7.98
CA CYS A 16 1.98 3.67 -8.86
C CYS A 16 0.54 3.65 -8.32
N ASN A 17 0.32 3.14 -7.10
CA ASN A 17 -0.99 3.00 -6.46
C ASN A 17 -1.97 2.06 -7.17
N HIS A 18 -1.55 1.30 -8.19
CA HIS A 18 -2.40 0.27 -8.79
C HIS A 18 -2.79 -0.80 -7.76
N LYS A 19 -4.08 -1.12 -7.68
CA LYS A 19 -4.61 -2.15 -6.78
C LYS A 19 -4.67 -3.51 -7.47
N TYR A 20 -3.76 -4.40 -7.12
CA TYR A 20 -3.71 -5.75 -7.65
C TYR A 20 -4.45 -6.76 -6.77
N LYS A 21 -5.62 -7.20 -7.23
CA LYS A 21 -6.52 -8.10 -6.47
C LYS A 21 -5.94 -9.50 -6.24
N ALA A 22 -5.05 -9.99 -7.10
CA ALA A 22 -4.46 -11.33 -6.97
C ALA A 22 -3.62 -11.48 -5.68
N VAL A 23 -3.13 -10.38 -5.11
CA VAL A 23 -2.39 -10.36 -3.83
C VAL A 23 -3.29 -10.76 -2.65
N LYS A 24 -4.60 -10.96 -2.84
CA LYS A 24 -5.44 -11.59 -1.81
C LYS A 24 -5.05 -13.03 -1.49
N ASP A 25 -4.52 -13.78 -2.46
CA ASP A 25 -4.02 -15.13 -2.21
C ASP A 25 -2.78 -15.08 -1.34
N LEU A 26 -2.83 -15.57 -0.10
CA LEU A 26 -1.73 -15.49 0.86
C LEU A 26 -0.43 -16.18 0.39
N ALA A 27 -0.52 -17.13 -0.56
CA ALA A 27 0.65 -17.80 -1.13
C ALA A 27 1.49 -16.88 -2.04
N LEU A 28 0.92 -15.80 -2.58
CA LEU A 28 1.62 -14.88 -3.48
C LEU A 28 2.56 -13.93 -2.72
N ARG A 29 3.74 -14.40 -2.33
CA ARG A 29 4.71 -13.63 -1.52
C ARG A 29 5.43 -12.53 -2.29
N GLU A 30 5.63 -12.74 -3.59
CA GLU A 30 6.24 -11.79 -4.50
C GLU A 30 5.36 -11.56 -5.73
N TRP A 31 5.35 -10.34 -6.26
CA TRP A 31 4.58 -10.01 -7.45
C TRP A 31 5.16 -8.81 -8.20
N THR A 32 5.03 -8.85 -9.52
CA THR A 32 5.35 -7.71 -10.38
C THR A 32 4.09 -6.90 -10.65
N CYS A 33 4.17 -5.59 -10.45
CA CYS A 33 3.05 -4.70 -10.74
C CYS A 33 2.68 -4.76 -12.24
N PRO A 34 1.43 -5.09 -12.60
CA PRO A 34 1.04 -5.18 -14.00
C PRO A 34 1.07 -3.82 -14.70
N THR A 35 0.96 -2.72 -13.94
CA THR A 35 0.95 -1.34 -14.44
C THR A 35 2.36 -0.78 -14.60
N CYS A 36 3.13 -0.64 -13.51
CA CYS A 36 4.44 0.03 -13.55
C CYS A 36 5.65 -0.91 -13.54
N LYS A 37 5.42 -2.23 -13.57
CA LYS A 37 6.45 -3.28 -13.67
C LYS A 37 7.45 -3.36 -12.51
N SER A 38 7.22 -2.65 -11.41
CA SER A 38 8.01 -2.81 -10.18
C SER A 38 7.78 -4.18 -9.54
N ASN A 39 8.86 -4.82 -9.08
CA ASN A 39 8.76 -6.06 -8.30
C ASN A 39 8.53 -5.74 -6.81
N HIS A 40 7.70 -6.54 -6.15
CA HIS A 40 7.32 -6.34 -4.76
C HIS A 40 7.40 -7.63 -3.97
N GLN A 41 8.07 -7.60 -2.82
CA GLN A 41 7.79 -8.52 -1.72
C GLN A 41 6.57 -7.99 -0.94
N ARG A 42 5.57 -8.84 -0.73
CA ARG A 42 4.24 -8.45 -0.23
C ARG A 42 4.28 -7.63 1.05
N ASP A 43 4.99 -8.10 2.07
CA ASP A 43 4.93 -7.51 3.41
C ASP A 43 5.71 -6.19 3.47
N LEU A 44 6.83 -6.11 2.76
CA LEU A 44 7.60 -4.88 2.58
C LEU A 44 6.78 -3.83 1.82
N ASN A 45 6.11 -4.22 0.74
CA ASN A 45 5.22 -3.32 0.02
C ASN A 45 4.05 -2.84 0.92
N ALA A 46 3.48 -3.74 1.72
CA ALA A 46 2.43 -3.40 2.67
C ALA A 46 2.91 -2.40 3.74
N SER A 47 4.12 -2.57 4.28
CA SER A 47 4.69 -1.65 5.27
C SER A 47 4.97 -0.27 4.69
N ILE A 48 5.46 -0.19 3.45
CA ILE A 48 5.63 1.07 2.72
C ILE A 48 4.28 1.77 2.54
N ASN A 49 3.24 1.05 2.11
CA ASN A 49 1.91 1.64 1.93
C ASN A 49 1.30 2.13 3.25
N LEU A 50 1.49 1.40 4.36
CA LEU A 50 1.04 1.83 5.68
C LEU A 50 1.78 3.10 6.15
N ARG A 51 3.09 3.17 5.92
CA ARG A 51 3.88 4.39 6.19
C ARG A 51 3.35 5.58 5.40
N ASN A 52 3.12 5.40 4.09
CA ASN A 52 2.62 6.47 3.22
C ASN A 52 1.21 6.93 3.64
N GLU A 53 0.34 5.98 4.01
CA GLU A 53 -0.99 6.29 4.54
C GLU A 53 -0.92 7.11 5.83
N ALA A 54 -0.04 6.73 6.77
CA ALA A 54 0.18 7.48 8.00
C ALA A 54 0.66 8.91 7.71
N LEU A 55 1.61 9.08 6.79
CA LEU A 55 2.11 10.39 6.37
C LEU A 55 1.01 11.25 5.72
N ARG A 56 0.15 10.66 4.87
CA ARG A 56 -0.98 11.37 4.27
C ARG A 56 -1.96 11.85 5.33
N LEU A 57 -2.27 11.01 6.31
CA LEU A 57 -3.17 11.35 7.41
C LEU A 57 -2.57 12.44 8.33
N THR A 58 -1.26 12.42 8.58
CA THR A 58 -0.58 13.50 9.34
C THR A 58 -0.54 14.82 8.58
N ALA A 59 -0.31 14.79 7.26
CA ALA A 59 -0.29 15.99 6.43
C ALA A 59 -1.69 16.61 6.34
N GLY A 60 -2.73 15.79 6.16
CA GLY A 60 -4.12 16.28 6.12
C GLY A 60 -4.62 16.85 7.46
N THR A 61 -4.04 16.45 8.60
CA THR A 61 -4.35 17.09 9.89
C THR A 61 -3.70 18.45 10.08
N ALA A 62 -2.65 18.78 9.33
CA ALA A 62 -1.99 20.09 9.42
C ALA A 62 -2.79 21.20 8.72
N GLU A 63 -3.68 20.86 7.78
CA GLU A 63 -4.52 21.84 7.06
C GLU A 63 -5.79 22.26 7.83
N ILE A 64 -6.09 21.59 8.94
CA ILE A 64 -7.26 21.88 9.80
C ILE A 64 -6.88 22.49 11.17
N ALA A 65 -5.60 22.82 11.38
CA ALA A 65 -5.09 23.40 12.62
C ALA A 65 -4.76 24.89 12.46
#